data_AF-A0A543JRJ1-F1
#
_entry.id   AF-A0A543JRJ1-F1
#
_cell.length_a   1.000
_cell.length_b   1.000
_cell.length_c   1.000
_cell.angle_alpha   90.00
_cell.angle_beta   90.00
_cell.angle_gamma   90.00
#
_symmetry.space_group_name_H-M   'P 1'
#
loop_
_entity.id
_entity.type
_entity.pdbx_description
1 polymer ?
#
loop_
_entity_poly.entity_id
_entity_poly.type
_entity_poly.pdbx_seq_one_letter_code
_entity_poly.pdbx_strand_id
1 'polypeptide(L)'
;MNEFQPESARVTVDSVVHAVRGLVGEAFDRRVVVRDSKEDVVLEVPVALGLVAALAAPVVTVIGTGVALASRCGITLEDRRQPGREPAATVDTEQV
;
A
#
# COMPACT_ATOMS: atom_id res chain seq x y z
N MET A 1 38.24 4.60 -20.41
CA MET A 1 37.25 3.55 -20.09
C MET A 1 37.36 3.27 -18.60
N ASN A 2 36.34 3.56 -17.81
CA ASN A 2 36.34 3.23 -16.37
C ASN A 2 35.51 1.96 -16.19
N GLU A 3 36.18 0.85 -15.94
CA GLU A 3 35.59 -0.48 -15.77
C GLU A 3 34.88 -0.51 -14.40
N PHE A 4 33.55 -0.42 -14.38
CA PHE A 4 32.76 -0.66 -13.17
C PHE A 4 32.76 -2.17 -12.87
N GLN A 5 33.76 -2.66 -12.12
CA GLN A 5 33.78 -4.04 -11.58
C GLN A 5 32.77 -4.17 -10.43
N PRO A 6 31.61 -4.82 -10.60
CA PRO A 6 30.54 -4.85 -9.61
C PRO A 6 30.65 -6.02 -8.61
N GLU A 7 31.84 -6.61 -8.46
CA GLU A 7 32.02 -7.89 -7.76
C GLU A 7 32.00 -7.79 -6.22
N SER A 8 32.34 -6.63 -5.64
CA SER A 8 32.34 -6.45 -4.17
C SER A 8 30.99 -6.04 -3.57
N ALA A 9 30.04 -5.54 -4.36
CA ALA A 9 28.75 -5.10 -3.84
C ALA A 9 27.83 -6.28 -3.48
N ARG A 10 27.87 -7.38 -4.22
CA ARG A 10 26.93 -8.51 -4.04
C ARG A 10 27.10 -9.23 -2.69
N VAL A 11 28.34 -9.46 -2.25
CA VAL A 11 28.63 -10.17 -0.98
C VAL A 11 28.14 -9.38 0.24
N THR A 12 28.25 -8.05 0.19
CA THR A 12 27.78 -7.16 1.25
C THR A 12 26.26 -7.08 1.29
N VAL A 13 25.61 -7.03 0.13
CA VAL A 13 24.14 -6.97 0.04
C VAL A 13 23.50 -8.25 0.57
N ASP A 14 24.03 -9.42 0.24
CA ASP A 14 23.48 -10.71 0.69
C ASP A 14 23.53 -10.84 2.23
N SER A 15 24.62 -10.41 2.85
CA SER A 15 24.76 -10.41 4.32
C SER A 15 23.79 -9.45 5.01
N VAL A 16 23.48 -8.29 4.39
CA VAL A 16 22.49 -7.34 4.92
C VAL A 16 21.09 -7.90 4.76
N VAL A 17 20.76 -8.50 3.62
CA VAL A 17 19.47 -9.16 3.39
C VAL A 17 19.26 -10.33 4.36
N HIS A 18 20.31 -11.09 4.64
CA HIS A 18 20.28 -12.18 5.61
C HIS A 18 20.05 -11.68 7.04
N ALA A 19 20.76 -10.62 7.45
CA ALA A 19 20.58 -9.98 8.75
C ALA A 19 19.18 -9.38 8.91
N VAL A 20 18.68 -8.68 7.89
CA VAL A 20 17.32 -8.13 7.87
C VAL A 20 16.29 -9.25 7.93
N ARG A 21 16.46 -10.35 7.18
CA ARG A 21 15.59 -11.54 7.28
C ARG A 21 15.56 -12.13 8.70
N GLY A 22 16.67 -12.11 9.42
CA GLY A 22 16.73 -12.52 10.83
C GLY A 22 16.06 -11.53 11.80
N LEU A 23 16.03 -10.23 11.45
CA LEU A 23 15.41 -9.15 12.21
C LEU A 23 13.91 -8.95 11.93
N VAL A 24 13.38 -9.47 10.81
CA VAL A 24 11.94 -9.49 10.48
C VAL A 24 11.21 -10.59 11.26
N GLY A 25 11.69 -10.89 12.47
CA GLY A 25 10.99 -11.71 13.46
C GLY A 25 10.18 -10.85 14.43
N GLU A 26 8.98 -11.32 14.78
CA GLU A 26 8.07 -10.88 15.86
C GLU A 26 7.57 -9.41 15.86
N ALA A 27 8.33 -8.43 15.40
CA ALA A 27 8.00 -7.00 15.48
C ALA A 27 7.05 -6.47 14.39
N PHE A 28 6.84 -7.23 13.30
CA PHE A 28 5.98 -6.83 12.17
C PHE A 28 4.49 -7.17 12.37
N ASP A 29 4.09 -7.68 13.54
CA ASP A 29 2.71 -8.15 13.80
C ASP A 29 1.67 -7.01 13.85
N ARG A 30 2.12 -5.75 13.98
CA ARG A 30 1.20 -4.60 13.96
C ARG A 30 0.60 -4.41 12.57
N ARG A 31 -0.68 -4.74 12.46
CA ARG A 31 -1.52 -4.52 11.27
C ARG A 31 -2.64 -3.52 11.54
N VAL A 32 -2.92 -2.68 10.54
CA VAL A 32 -4.09 -1.82 10.48
C VAL A 32 -5.20 -2.62 9.82
N VAL A 33 -6.34 -2.76 10.49
CA VAL A 33 -7.52 -3.49 10.00
C VAL A 33 -8.63 -2.49 9.72
N VAL A 34 -9.06 -2.41 8.46
CA VAL A 34 -10.24 -1.65 8.05
C VAL A 34 -11.42 -2.62 8.02
N ARG A 35 -12.49 -2.25 8.72
CA ARG A 35 -13.75 -2.99 8.75
C ARG A 35 -14.85 -2.17 8.09
N ASP A 36 -15.77 -2.86 7.42
CA ASP A 36 -17.00 -2.24 6.92
C ASP A 36 -18.03 -2.05 8.06
N SER A 37 -19.14 -1.37 7.77
CA SER A 37 -20.30 -1.19 8.65
C SER A 37 -20.89 -2.50 9.20
N LYS A 38 -20.61 -3.65 8.54
CA LYS A 38 -21.00 -4.99 9.00
C LYS A 38 -19.93 -5.69 9.86
N GLU A 39 -18.91 -4.98 10.31
CA GLU A 39 -17.73 -5.49 11.03
C GLU A 39 -16.85 -6.49 10.26
N ASP A 40 -17.13 -6.70 8.97
CA ASP A 40 -16.34 -7.53 8.07
C ASP A 40 -15.02 -6.86 7.72
N VAL A 41 -13.94 -7.64 7.69
CA VAL A 41 -12.58 -7.14 7.45
C VAL A 41 -12.39 -6.95 5.94
N VAL A 42 -12.40 -5.70 5.49
CA VAL A 42 -12.25 -5.36 4.07
C VAL A 42 -10.80 -5.18 3.64
N LEU A 43 -9.91 -4.84 4.58
CA LEU A 43 -8.49 -4.62 4.30
C LEU A 43 -7.64 -4.77 5.56
N GLU A 44 -6.55 -5.54 5.48
CA GLU A 44 -5.53 -5.61 6.52
C GLU A 44 -4.16 -5.27 5.93
N VAL A 45 -3.47 -4.29 6.52
CA VAL A 45 -2.14 -3.86 6.05
C VAL A 45 -1.17 -3.74 7.23
N PRO A 46 0.02 -4.37 7.18
CA PRO A 46 1.05 -4.18 8.19
C PRO A 46 1.51 -2.71 8.24
N VAL A 47 1.62 -2.13 9.44
CA VAL A 47 2.08 -0.75 9.63
C VAL A 47 3.47 -0.54 9.01
N ALA A 48 4.35 -1.52 9.17
CA ALA A 48 5.71 -1.43 8.67
C ALA A 48 5.81 -1.47 7.13
N LEU A 49 4.82 -2.05 6.43
CA LEU A 49 4.71 -1.90 4.98
C LEU A 49 4.48 -0.42 4.61
N GLY A 50 3.63 0.28 5.36
CA GLY A 50 3.40 1.71 5.18
C GLY A 50 4.65 2.56 5.40
N LEU A 51 5.46 2.24 6.42
CA LEU A 51 6.72 2.94 6.69
C LEU A 51 7.74 2.75 5.56
N VAL A 52 7.95 1.50 5.12
CA VAL A 52 8.87 1.20 4.01
C VAL A 52 8.39 1.88 2.73
N ALA A 53 7.09 1.82 2.45
CA ALA A 53 6.49 2.49 1.30
C ALA A 53 6.69 4.01 1.36
N ALA A 54 6.51 4.65 2.52
CA ALA A 54 6.71 6.10 2.67
C ALA A 54 8.16 6.52 2.42
N LEU A 55 9.13 5.73 2.87
CA LEU A 55 10.56 6.01 2.65
C LEU A 55 10.99 5.73 1.20
N ALA A 56 10.43 4.68 0.58
CA ALA A 56 10.71 4.33 -0.81
C ALA A 56 9.93 5.19 -1.82
N ALA A 57 8.83 5.82 -1.39
CA ALA A 57 7.90 6.56 -2.24
C ALA A 57 8.61 7.56 -3.16
N PRO A 58 9.56 8.41 -2.71
CA PRO A 58 10.19 9.40 -3.59
C PRO A 58 10.91 8.77 -4.79
N VAL A 59 11.68 7.70 -4.55
CA VAL A 59 12.43 7.00 -5.59
C VAL A 59 11.48 6.27 -6.53
N VAL A 60 10.49 5.58 -5.96
CA VAL A 60 9.46 4.87 -6.73
C VAL A 60 8.61 5.83 -7.56
N THR A 61 8.29 7.02 -7.05
CA THR A 61 7.53 8.05 -7.77
C THR A 61 8.31 8.57 -8.97
N VAL A 62 9.61 8.88 -8.83
CA VAL A 62 10.42 9.35 -9.98
C VAL A 62 10.43 8.32 -11.11
N ILE A 63 10.65 7.05 -10.78
CA ILE A 63 10.66 5.96 -11.76
C ILE A 63 9.25 5.71 -12.30
N GLY A 64 8.27 5.62 -11.41
CA GLY A 64 6.87 5.32 -11.70
C GLY A 64 6.21 6.37 -12.57
N THR A 65 6.48 7.66 -12.34
CA THR A 65 6.00 8.74 -13.21
C THR A 65 6.60 8.63 -14.61
N GLY A 66 7.89 8.35 -14.73
CA GLY A 66 8.51 8.11 -16.04
C GLY A 66 7.87 6.95 -16.79
N VAL A 67 7.65 5.82 -16.11
CA VAL A 67 6.98 4.63 -16.68
C VAL A 67 5.52 4.91 -17.03
N ALA A 68 4.79 5.63 -16.18
CA ALA A 68 3.39 5.98 -16.40
C ALA A 68 3.20 6.93 -17.59
N LEU A 69 4.17 7.81 -17.85
CA LEU A 69 4.16 8.67 -19.04
C LEU A 69 4.53 7.92 -20.31
N ALA A 70 5.46 6.96 -20.21
CA ALA A 70 5.88 6.15 -21.35
C ALA A 70 4.83 5.10 -21.75
N SER A 71 4.06 4.60 -20.81
CA SER A 71 2.99 3.64 -21.04
C SER A 71 1.64 4.35 -21.24
N ARG A 72 0.82 3.95 -22.22
CA ARG A 72 -0.59 4.37 -22.30
C ARG A 72 -1.43 3.65 -21.25
N CYS A 73 -1.13 3.84 -19.96
CA CYS A 73 -1.93 3.30 -18.88
C CYS A 73 -3.00 4.33 -18.48
N GLY A 74 -4.27 3.95 -18.61
CA GLY A 74 -5.38 4.71 -18.01
C GLY A 74 -5.54 4.28 -16.55
N ILE A 75 -5.54 5.25 -15.63
CA ILE A 75 -5.89 5.01 -14.23
C ILE A 75 -7.40 5.18 -14.12
N THR A 76 -8.15 4.07 -14.15
CA THR A 76 -9.59 4.07 -13.87
C THR A 76 -9.79 3.92 -12.36
N LEU A 77 -10.23 4.99 -11.71
CA LEU A 77 -10.72 4.92 -10.34
C LEU A 77 -12.15 4.42 -10.37
N GLU A 78 -12.36 3.17 -9.97
CA GLU A 78 -13.71 2.68 -9.67
C GLU A 78 -13.99 2.93 -8.19
N ASP A 79 -14.76 3.97 -7.90
CA ASP A 79 -15.32 4.17 -6.58
C ASP A 79 -16.43 3.12 -6.39
N ARG A 80 -16.13 2.06 -5.64
CA ARG A 80 -17.13 1.08 -5.24
C ARG A 80 -17.97 1.64 -4.08
N ARG A 81 -18.49 2.88 -4.15
CA ARG A 81 -19.61 3.27 -3.29
C ARG A 81 -20.92 2.96 -4.00
N GLN A 82 -21.66 2.09 -3.33
CA GLN A 82 -23.06 1.71 -3.53
C GLN A 82 -23.38 0.68 -4.63
N PRO A 83 -23.75 -0.52 -4.17
CA PRO A 83 -25.05 -1.10 -4.51
C PRO A 83 -26.02 -0.90 -3.34
N GLY A 84 -26.94 0.03 -3.54
CA GLY A 84 -28.33 0.02 -3.08
C GLY A 84 -28.66 -0.46 -1.66
N ARG A 85 -29.02 0.50 -0.80
CA ARG A 85 -30.09 0.31 0.18
C ARG A 85 -30.89 1.60 0.38
N GLU A 86 -31.70 1.95 -0.61
CA GLU A 86 -33.04 2.49 -0.36
C GLU A 86 -34.00 1.30 -0.51
N PRO A 87 -35.00 1.09 0.36
CA PRO A 87 -35.96 2.12 0.79
C PRO A 87 -36.45 2.06 2.26
N ALA A 88 -37.15 3.14 2.64
CA ALA A 88 -38.20 3.23 3.67
C ALA A 88 -37.83 3.41 5.16
N ALA A 89 -37.95 4.65 5.64
CA ALA A 89 -38.98 5.00 6.62
C ALA A 89 -39.25 6.52 6.57
N THR A 90 -40.47 6.85 6.16
CA THR A 90 -41.12 8.16 6.33
C THR A 90 -41.00 8.62 7.78
N VAL A 91 -40.53 9.86 8.00
CA VAL A 91 -40.89 10.60 9.21
C VAL A 91 -41.61 11.86 8.75
N ASP A 92 -42.92 11.69 8.65
CA ASP A 92 -43.86 12.79 8.76
C ASP A 92 -43.64 13.44 10.13
N THR A 93 -43.40 14.74 10.16
CA THR A 93 -43.54 15.52 11.39
C THR A 93 -44.17 16.84 11.02
N GLU A 94 -45.48 16.77 10.80
CA GLU A 94 -46.38 17.79 11.31
C GLU A 94 -46.14 17.93 12.84
N GLN A 95 -45.64 19.08 13.29
CA GLN A 95 -45.96 19.58 14.64
C GLN A 95 -45.80 21.11 14.69
N VAL A 96 -46.98 21.76 14.66
CA VAL A 96 -47.46 23.01 15.31
C VAL A 96 -46.50 24.19 15.45
#